data_AF-A0A0Q7EVG4-F1
#
_entry.id   AF-A0A0Q7EVG4-F1
#
_cell.length_a   1.000
_cell.length_b   1.000
_cell.length_c   1.000
_cell.angle_alpha   90.00
_cell.angle_beta   90.00
_cell.angle_gamma   90.00
#
_symmetry.space_group_name_H-M   'P 1'
#
loop_
_entity.id
_entity.type
_entity.pdbx_description
1 polymer ?
#
loop_
_entity_poly.entity_id
_entity_poly.type
_entity_poly.pdbx_seq_one_letter_code
_entity_poly.pdbx_strand_id
1 'polypeptide(L)'
;MAASAKDAVCDDPKNTVEEMQCLSAAQATADAKLASYLAAAKKRIAADNTIKLNLDKAQNAWQAYRAAQCGDVYTFWGQGSYRNRASAQCALDLTGQRTLDIWSAYLTFVDSTPPVLPRP
;
A
#
# COMPACT_ATOMS: atom_id res chain seq x y z
N MET A 1 13.62 -21.88 5.19
CA MET A 1 13.67 -20.41 5.09
C MET A 1 12.34 -19.97 4.50
N ALA A 2 11.49 -19.31 5.29
CA ALA A 2 10.26 -18.74 4.75
C ALA A 2 10.65 -17.45 4.01
N ALA A 3 10.45 -17.40 2.71
CA ALA A 3 10.47 -16.15 1.95
C ALA A 3 9.49 -15.19 2.64
N SER A 4 9.91 -13.95 2.92
CA SER A 4 8.97 -12.95 3.44
C SER A 4 7.89 -12.74 2.39
N ALA A 5 6.66 -12.33 2.76
CA ALA A 5 5.62 -12.02 1.76
C ALA A 5 6.07 -10.94 0.74
N LYS A 6 7.11 -10.15 1.08
CA LYS A 6 7.83 -9.25 0.16
C LYS A 6 8.65 -9.96 -0.91
N ASP A 7 9.24 -11.09 -0.56
CA ASP A 7 10.12 -11.89 -1.41
C ASP A 7 9.35 -12.88 -2.28
N ALA A 8 8.01 -12.90 -2.21
CA ALA A 8 7.13 -13.84 -2.91
C ALA A 8 6.33 -13.21 -4.07
N VAL A 9 6.36 -11.88 -4.20
CA VAL A 9 5.59 -11.16 -5.22
C VAL A 9 6.31 -11.29 -6.55
N CYS A 10 5.72 -12.10 -7.44
CA CYS A 10 6.21 -12.32 -8.80
C CYS A 10 7.56 -13.04 -8.86
N ASP A 11 7.71 -14.15 -8.13
CA ASP A 11 8.99 -14.89 -7.97
C ASP A 11 9.43 -15.74 -9.16
N ASP A 12 8.53 -16.08 -10.08
CA ASP A 12 8.82 -16.94 -11.24
C ASP A 12 8.33 -16.34 -12.57
N PRO A 13 8.77 -15.13 -12.96
CA PRO A 13 8.44 -14.59 -14.27
C PRO A 13 9.36 -15.20 -15.34
N LYS A 14 8.80 -15.70 -16.44
CA LYS A 14 9.61 -16.30 -17.52
C LYS A 14 10.37 -15.26 -18.34
N ASN A 15 9.91 -14.00 -18.30
CA ASN A 15 10.53 -12.87 -18.97
C ASN A 15 10.09 -11.54 -18.32
N THR A 16 10.74 -10.46 -18.72
CA THR A 16 10.49 -9.10 -18.20
C THR A 16 9.05 -8.61 -18.42
N VAL A 17 8.37 -9.06 -19.49
CA VAL A 17 6.98 -8.65 -19.76
C VAL A 17 6.04 -9.27 -18.74
N GLU A 18 6.20 -10.58 -18.49
CA GLU A 18 5.43 -11.29 -17.46
C GLU A 18 5.69 -10.72 -16.06
N GLU A 19 6.96 -10.39 -15.75
CA GLU A 19 7.32 -9.74 -14.49
C GLU A 19 6.57 -8.41 -14.30
N MET A 20 6.59 -7.53 -15.32
CA MET A 20 5.91 -6.24 -15.28
C MET A 20 4.39 -6.37 -15.16
N GLN A 21 3.78 -7.33 -15.87
CA GLN A 21 2.35 -7.60 -15.78
C GLN A 21 1.95 -8.06 -14.38
N CYS A 22 2.72 -8.98 -13.80
CA CYS A 22 2.50 -9.46 -12.44
C CYS A 22 2.64 -8.31 -11.41
N LEU A 23 3.69 -7.50 -11.52
CA LEU A 23 3.90 -6.35 -10.61
C LEU A 23 2.75 -5.33 -10.71
N SER A 24 2.28 -5.04 -11.91
CA SER A 24 1.12 -4.16 -12.13
C SER A 24 -0.15 -4.71 -11.47
N ALA A 25 -0.42 -6.00 -11.63
CA ALA A 25 -1.55 -6.67 -10.99
C ALA A 25 -1.44 -6.67 -9.44
N ALA A 26 -0.22 -6.87 -8.93
CA ALA A 26 0.06 -6.79 -7.49
C ALA A 26 -0.19 -5.37 -6.96
N GLN A 27 0.23 -4.34 -7.69
CA GLN A 27 -0.03 -2.94 -7.31
C GLN A 27 -1.52 -2.63 -7.29
N ALA A 28 -2.27 -3.07 -8.31
CA ALA A 28 -3.72 -2.90 -8.34
C ALA A 28 -4.41 -3.59 -7.14
N THR A 29 -3.96 -4.80 -6.80
CA THR A 29 -4.45 -5.55 -5.63
C THR A 29 -4.16 -4.83 -4.31
N ALA A 30 -2.92 -4.34 -4.15
CA ALA A 30 -2.52 -3.59 -2.96
C ALA A 30 -3.30 -2.28 -2.83
N ASP A 31 -3.50 -1.55 -3.93
CA ASP A 31 -4.24 -0.30 -3.96
C ASP A 31 -5.73 -0.50 -3.67
N ALA A 32 -6.34 -1.58 -4.19
CA ALA A 32 -7.70 -1.96 -3.86
C ALA A 32 -7.85 -2.32 -2.37
N LYS A 33 -6.87 -3.03 -1.79
CA LYS A 33 -6.84 -3.31 -0.35
C LYS A 33 -6.75 -2.03 0.46
N LEU A 34 -5.82 -1.12 0.15
CA LEU A 34 -5.73 0.19 0.82
C LEU A 34 -7.06 0.97 0.73
N ALA A 35 -7.69 1.00 -0.45
CA ALA A 35 -8.97 1.66 -0.65
C ALA A 35 -10.07 1.11 0.25
N SER A 36 -10.15 -0.22 0.42
CA SER A 36 -11.13 -0.85 1.32
C SER A 36 -10.90 -0.47 2.79
N TYR A 37 -9.65 -0.36 3.23
CA TYR A 37 -9.30 0.05 4.60
C TYR A 37 -9.59 1.54 4.83
N LEU A 38 -9.30 2.40 3.87
CA LEU A 38 -9.67 3.81 3.91
C LEU A 38 -11.19 3.99 3.98
N ALA A 39 -11.95 3.23 3.20
CA ALA A 39 -13.42 3.28 3.24
C ALA A 39 -13.97 2.87 4.62
N ALA A 40 -13.44 1.80 5.22
CA ALA A 40 -13.80 1.40 6.58
C ALA A 40 -13.46 2.48 7.62
N ALA A 41 -12.29 3.11 7.51
CA ALA A 41 -11.86 4.17 8.43
C ALA A 41 -12.76 5.40 8.31
N LYS A 42 -13.06 5.84 7.09
CA LYS A 42 -14.01 6.95 6.83
C LYS A 42 -15.40 6.65 7.37
N LYS A 43 -15.91 5.43 7.16
CA LYS A 43 -17.23 5.03 7.68
C LYS A 43 -17.28 5.11 9.20
N ARG A 44 -16.23 4.66 9.89
CA ARG A 44 -16.13 4.76 11.34
C ARG A 44 -16.07 6.22 11.81
N ILE A 45 -15.22 7.04 11.18
CA ILE A 45 -15.10 8.47 11.51
C ILE A 45 -16.44 9.18 11.33
N ALA A 46 -17.15 8.91 10.23
CA ALA A 46 -18.44 9.52 9.94
C ALA A 46 -19.58 9.08 10.87
N ALA A 47 -19.44 7.93 11.55
CA ALA A 47 -20.41 7.45 12.52
C ALA A 47 -20.32 8.19 13.88
N ASP A 48 -19.23 8.91 14.14
CA ASP A 48 -19.02 9.69 15.35
C ASP A 48 -18.94 11.19 15.03
N ASN A 49 -20.03 11.91 15.31
CA ASN A 49 -20.16 13.33 15.03
C ASN A 49 -19.20 14.23 15.83
N THR A 50 -18.47 13.68 16.81
CA THR A 50 -17.46 14.41 17.58
C THR A 50 -16.09 14.40 16.89
N ILE A 51 -15.85 13.46 15.97
CA ILE A 51 -14.56 13.30 15.29
C ILE A 51 -14.52 14.16 14.02
N LYS A 52 -13.62 15.14 14.00
CA LYS A 52 -13.38 16.01 12.83
C LYS A 52 -12.01 15.73 12.22
N LEU A 53 -11.91 14.64 11.46
CA LEU A 53 -10.70 14.26 10.73
C LEU A 53 -10.89 14.39 9.23
N ASN A 54 -9.87 14.92 8.54
CA ASN A 54 -9.83 14.94 7.08
C ASN A 54 -8.82 13.90 6.57
N LEU A 55 -9.28 12.65 6.45
CA LEU A 55 -8.44 11.55 6.00
C LEU A 55 -8.02 11.70 4.52
N ASP A 56 -8.84 12.36 3.71
CA ASP A 56 -8.56 12.60 2.28
C ASP A 56 -7.35 13.50 2.07
N LYS A 57 -7.20 14.56 2.88
CA LYS A 57 -6.02 15.42 2.83
C LYS A 57 -4.73 14.63 3.09
N ALA A 58 -4.72 13.79 4.14
CA ALA A 58 -3.57 12.97 4.47
C ALA A 58 -3.30 11.90 3.39
N GLN A 59 -4.35 11.31 2.84
CA GLN A 59 -4.23 10.30 1.79
C GLN A 59 -3.67 10.89 0.49
N ASN A 60 -4.14 12.07 0.06
CA ASN A 60 -3.64 12.74 -1.13
C ASN A 60 -2.15 13.12 -0.98
N ALA A 61 -1.76 13.62 0.19
CA ALA A 61 -0.35 13.93 0.48
C ALA A 61 0.53 12.66 0.43
N TRP A 62 0.03 11.55 0.98
CA TRP A 62 0.74 10.27 0.92
C TRP A 62 0.85 9.74 -0.52
N GLN A 63 -0.18 9.89 -1.36
CA GLN A 63 -0.10 9.49 -2.78
C GLN A 63 0.96 10.30 -3.54
N ALA A 64 1.03 11.61 -3.29
CA ALA A 64 2.07 12.46 -3.86
C ALA A 64 3.47 12.01 -3.39
N TYR A 65 3.63 11.69 -2.10
CA TYR A 65 4.87 11.14 -1.57
C TYR A 65 5.26 9.81 -2.22
N ARG A 66 4.33 8.84 -2.33
CA ARG A 66 4.59 7.55 -3.00
C ARG A 66 5.06 7.75 -4.43
N ALA A 67 4.41 8.64 -5.17
CA ALA A 67 4.78 8.93 -6.55
C ALA A 67 6.20 9.53 -6.65
N ALA A 68 6.51 10.52 -5.81
CA ALA A 68 7.83 11.14 -5.76
C ALA A 68 8.92 10.15 -5.37
N GLN A 69 8.75 9.46 -4.23
CA GLN A 69 9.74 8.51 -3.70
C GLN A 69 10.01 7.36 -4.69
N CYS A 70 8.97 6.78 -5.28
CA CYS A 70 9.18 5.66 -6.20
C CYS A 70 9.67 6.12 -7.58
N GLY A 71 9.39 7.36 -7.98
CA GLY A 71 10.02 8.02 -9.12
C GLY A 71 11.52 8.27 -8.90
N ASP A 72 11.93 8.63 -7.68
CA ASP A 72 13.34 8.76 -7.32
C ASP A 72 14.05 7.40 -7.34
N VAL A 73 13.40 6.35 -6.81
CA VAL A 73 13.91 4.97 -6.90
C VAL A 73 14.09 4.55 -8.37
N TYR A 74 13.12 4.83 -9.23
CA TYR A 74 13.24 4.58 -10.67
C TYR A 74 14.47 5.27 -11.26
N THR A 75 14.64 6.55 -10.94
CA THR A 75 15.73 7.39 -11.45
C THR A 75 17.10 6.91 -10.96
N PHE A 76 17.20 6.54 -9.67
CA PHE A 76 18.42 6.03 -9.05
C PHE A 76 18.97 4.78 -9.76
N TRP A 77 18.09 3.84 -10.12
CA TRP A 77 18.48 2.61 -10.82
C TRP A 77 18.83 2.81 -12.30
N GLY A 78 18.66 4.01 -12.85
CA GLY A 78 19.22 4.41 -14.13
C GLY A 78 18.59 3.72 -15.34
N GLN A 79 19.38 2.95 -16.10
CA GLN A 79 18.94 2.30 -17.34
C GLN A 79 18.62 0.81 -17.14
N GLY A 80 17.88 0.23 -18.10
CA GLY A 80 17.51 -1.19 -18.08
C GLY A 80 16.15 -1.48 -17.46
N SER A 81 15.76 -2.75 -17.42
CA SER A 81 14.43 -3.18 -16.95
C SER A 81 14.28 -3.15 -15.42
N TYR A 82 15.38 -3.29 -14.68
CA TYR A 82 15.38 -3.37 -13.21
C TYR A 82 14.76 -2.15 -12.53
N ARG A 83 14.96 -0.94 -13.08
CA ARG A 83 14.35 0.30 -12.54
C ARG A 83 12.83 0.23 -12.42
N ASN A 84 12.16 -0.46 -13.36
CA ASN A 84 10.72 -0.63 -13.34
C ASN A 84 10.32 -1.56 -12.19
N ARG A 85 11.05 -2.67 -12.00
CA ARG A 85 10.85 -3.58 -10.86
C ARG A 85 11.06 -2.86 -9.54
N ALA A 86 12.16 -2.14 -9.40
CA ALA A 86 12.49 -1.41 -8.17
C ALA A 86 11.44 -0.34 -7.82
N SER A 87 10.98 0.42 -8.82
CA SER A 87 9.90 1.40 -8.65
C SER A 87 8.56 0.75 -8.26
N ALA A 88 8.21 -0.39 -8.88
CA ALA A 88 6.99 -1.11 -8.57
C ALA A 88 7.03 -1.69 -7.15
N GLN A 89 8.17 -2.27 -6.75
CA GLN A 89 8.37 -2.77 -5.39
C GLN A 89 8.28 -1.66 -4.35
N CYS A 90 8.87 -0.49 -4.62
CA CYS A 90 8.72 0.69 -3.76
C CYS A 90 7.24 1.03 -3.53
N ALA A 91 6.44 1.03 -4.61
CA ALA A 91 5.02 1.35 -4.51
C ALA A 91 4.24 0.30 -3.70
N LEU A 92 4.53 -0.99 -3.90
CA LEU A 92 3.94 -2.08 -3.12
C LEU A 92 4.25 -1.95 -1.63
N ASP A 93 5.52 -1.72 -1.30
CA ASP A 93 5.98 -1.56 0.08
C ASP A 93 5.31 -0.38 0.77
N LEU A 94 5.27 0.78 0.11
CA LEU A 94 4.62 1.97 0.65
C LEU A 94 3.10 1.78 0.79
N THR A 95 2.43 1.15 -0.17
CA THR A 95 0.99 0.86 -0.08
C THR A 95 0.69 -0.12 1.06
N GLY A 96 1.52 -1.14 1.25
CA GLY A 96 1.41 -2.08 2.37
C GLY A 96 1.56 -1.38 3.72
N GLN A 97 2.61 -0.56 3.88
CA GLN A 97 2.83 0.23 5.09
C GLN A 97 1.65 1.16 5.36
N ARG A 98 1.17 1.89 4.35
CA ARG A 98 0.03 2.79 4.51
C ARG A 98 -1.23 2.06 4.94
N THR A 99 -1.47 0.86 4.40
CA THR A 99 -2.62 0.04 4.80
C THR A 99 -2.54 -0.33 6.28
N LEU A 100 -1.36 -0.72 6.75
CA LEU A 100 -1.11 -1.01 8.17
C LEU A 100 -1.28 0.25 9.04
N ASP A 101 -0.81 1.41 8.61
CA ASP A 101 -0.96 2.67 9.34
C ASP A 101 -2.44 3.05 9.51
N ILE A 102 -3.24 2.95 8.44
CA ILE A 102 -4.68 3.21 8.47
C ILE A 102 -5.38 2.22 9.41
N TRP A 103 -5.03 0.93 9.31
CA TRP A 103 -5.58 -0.10 10.18
C TRP A 103 -5.28 0.20 11.65
N SER A 104 -4.01 0.43 11.98
CA SER A 104 -3.56 0.64 13.34
C SER A 104 -4.15 1.91 13.94
N ALA A 105 -4.22 3.01 13.18
CA ALA A 105 -4.68 4.30 13.69
C ALA A 105 -6.21 4.39 13.86
N TYR A 106 -6.98 3.74 12.97
CA TYR A 106 -8.42 4.01 12.87
C TYR A 106 -9.30 2.77 12.96
N LEU A 107 -8.77 1.56 12.73
CA LEU A 107 -9.56 0.33 12.68
C LEU A 107 -9.34 -0.58 13.89
N THR A 108 -8.41 -0.24 14.78
CA THR A 108 -8.21 -0.93 16.06
C THR A 108 -8.87 -0.19 17.21
N PHE A 109 -8.80 -0.79 18.40
CA PHE A 109 -9.29 -0.25 19.66
C PHE A 109 -8.22 -0.49 20.73
N VAL A 110 -8.14 0.38 21.73
CA VAL A 110 -7.19 0.24 22.84
C VAL A 110 -7.64 -0.78 23.88
N ASP A 111 -8.89 -1.22 23.82
CA ASP A 111 -9.47 -2.24 24.67
C ASP A 111 -9.47 -3.62 23.96
N SER A 112 -10.22 -4.58 24.50
CA SER A 112 -10.33 -5.93 23.92
C SER A 112 -11.33 -6.02 22.75
N THR A 113 -11.85 -4.90 22.25
CA THR A 113 -12.77 -4.89 21.11
C THR A 113 -12.07 -5.35 19.84
N PRO A 114 -12.62 -6.33 19.09
CA PRO A 114 -12.03 -6.76 17.82
C PRO A 114 -11.90 -5.62 16.81
N PRO A 115 -10.83 -5.61 15.98
CA PRO A 115 -10.66 -4.56 14.98
C PRO A 115 -11.74 -4.63 13.90
N VAL A 116 -12.07 -3.49 13.30
CA VAL A 116 -13.12 -3.35 12.26
C VAL A 116 -12.81 -4.18 11.01
N LEU A 117 -11.52 -4.33 10.69
CA LEU A 117 -11.00 -5.21 9.65
C LEU A 117 -9.84 -6.03 10.23
N PRO A 118 -9.54 -7.23 9.68
CA PRO A 118 -8.36 -7.99 10.08
C PRO A 118 -7.08 -7.17 9.85
N ARG A 119 -5.98 -7.55 10.51
CA ARG A 119 -4.67 -6.98 10.22
C ARG A 119 -4.29 -7.28 8.76
N PRO A 120 -3.80 -6.29 7.99
CA PRO A 120 -3.44 -6.49 6.59
C PRO A 120 -2.22 -7.39 6.40
#